data_AF-A0A8D7FNU0-F1
#
_entry.id   AF-A0A8D7FNU0-F1
#
_cell.length_a   1.000
_cell.length_b   1.000
_cell.length_c   1.000
_cell.angle_alpha   90.00
_cell.angle_beta   90.00
_cell.angle_gamma   90.00
#
_symmetry.space_group_name_H-M   'P 1'
#
loop_
_entity.id
_entity.type
_entity.pdbx_description
1 polymer ?
#
loop_
_entity_poly.entity_id
_entity_poly.type
_entity_poly.pdbx_seq_one_letter_code
_entity_poly.pdbx_strand_id
1 'polypeptide(L)'
;MAIRSPASLLLFAFLMLALTGRLQARRNSCIGVYWGQKTDEGSLADACATGNYEYVNIATLFNEIQSCQERGVKVMLSIGGGGSYGLSSTEDAKDVASYLWHSFLGGSAARYSRPLGDAVLDGIDFNIAGGSTEHYDELAAFLKAYNEQEAGTKKVHLSAAPQCPFPDYWLGNALRTDLFDFVWVQFFNNPSCHFS
;
A
#
# COMPACT_ATOMS: atom_id res chain seq x y z
N MET A 1 -46.23 -38.18 15.59
CA MET A 1 -45.79 -37.38 14.42
C MET A 1 -45.93 -35.92 14.81
N ALA A 2 -44.85 -35.26 15.21
CA ALA A 2 -44.92 -33.87 15.68
C ALA A 2 -45.01 -32.92 14.48
N ILE A 3 -46.14 -32.24 14.33
CA ILE A 3 -46.37 -31.24 13.29
C ILE A 3 -45.49 -30.03 13.64
N ARG A 4 -44.35 -29.88 12.95
CA ARG A 4 -43.55 -28.65 13.06
C ARG A 4 -44.37 -27.52 12.47
N SER A 5 -44.80 -26.57 13.31
CA SER A 5 -45.55 -25.42 12.82
C SER A 5 -44.66 -24.57 11.89
N PRO A 6 -45.18 -24.06 10.77
CA PRO A 6 -44.42 -23.19 9.86
C PRO A 6 -43.88 -21.94 10.56
N ALA A 7 -44.54 -21.50 11.64
CA ALA A 7 -44.07 -20.40 12.49
C ALA A 7 -42.72 -20.69 13.16
N SER A 8 -42.45 -21.95 13.56
CA SER A 8 -41.18 -22.33 14.20
C SER A 8 -40.00 -22.33 13.23
N LEU A 9 -40.24 -22.60 11.93
CA LEU A 9 -39.22 -22.53 10.88
C LEU A 9 -38.90 -21.07 10.51
N LEU A 10 -39.92 -20.22 10.45
CA LEU A 10 -39.76 -18.79 10.20
C LEU A 10 -39.00 -18.09 11.33
N LEU A 11 -39.28 -18.42 12.59
CA LEU A 11 -38.55 -17.86 13.73
C LEU A 11 -37.06 -18.23 13.69
N PHE A 12 -36.74 -19.47 13.33
CA PHE A 12 -35.37 -19.95 13.23
C PHE A 12 -34.61 -19.29 12.08
N ALA A 13 -35.28 -19.09 10.94
CA ALA A 13 -34.71 -18.37 9.80
C ALA A 13 -34.42 -16.89 10.14
N PHE A 14 -35.33 -16.22 10.85
CA PHE A 14 -35.12 -14.85 11.35
C PHE A 14 -33.99 -14.75 12.37
N LEU A 15 -33.86 -15.73 13.27
CA LEU A 15 -32.76 -15.78 14.25
C LEU A 15 -31.42 -15.98 13.55
N MET A 16 -31.35 -16.86 12.54
CA MET A 16 -30.15 -17.06 11.72
C MET A 16 -29.81 -15.82 10.89
N LEU A 17 -30.80 -15.11 10.34
CA LEU A 17 -30.59 -13.82 9.65
C LEU A 17 -30.08 -12.73 10.61
N ALA A 18 -30.54 -12.72 11.86
CA ALA A 18 -30.07 -11.78 12.89
C ALA A 18 -28.66 -12.14 13.41
N LEU A 19 -28.31 -13.43 13.44
CA LEU A 19 -26.96 -13.92 13.78
C LEU A 19 -25.95 -13.70 12.63
N THR A 20 -26.37 -13.74 11.36
CA THR A 20 -25.54 -13.34 10.21
C THR A 20 -25.59 -11.84 9.92
N GLY A 21 -26.58 -11.12 10.46
CA GLY A 21 -26.79 -9.67 10.31
C GLY A 21 -25.79 -8.79 11.06
N ARG A 22 -24.80 -9.37 11.74
CA ARG A 22 -23.60 -8.65 12.20
C ARG A 22 -22.49 -8.65 11.15
N LEU A 23 -22.85 -8.64 9.86
CA LEU A 23 -21.97 -8.06 8.86
C LEU A 23 -21.92 -6.57 9.17
N GLN A 24 -20.98 -6.18 10.01
CA GLN A 24 -20.50 -4.80 10.05
C GLN A 24 -20.22 -4.47 8.59
N ALA A 25 -21.02 -3.60 7.99
CA ALA A 25 -20.65 -2.98 6.74
C ALA A 25 -19.29 -2.33 7.04
N ARG A 26 -18.18 -2.97 6.60
CA ARG A 26 -16.88 -2.32 6.60
C ARG A 26 -17.14 -1.02 5.85
N ARG A 27 -16.95 0.11 6.53
CA ARG A 27 -17.07 1.42 5.87
C ARG A 27 -16.08 1.37 4.71
N ASN A 28 -16.57 1.47 3.48
CA ASN A 28 -15.78 1.41 2.23
C ASN A 28 -14.91 2.67 2.02
N SER A 29 -14.38 3.26 3.09
CA SER A 29 -13.48 4.40 3.01
C SER A 29 -12.05 3.88 3.22
N CYS A 30 -11.38 3.55 2.12
CA CYS A 30 -9.98 3.15 2.10
C CYS A 30 -9.11 4.39 2.34
N ILE A 31 -8.94 4.80 3.60
CA ILE A 31 -8.09 5.95 3.94
C ILE A 31 -6.63 5.48 3.95
N GLY A 32 -5.81 6.11 3.10
CA GLY A 32 -4.36 6.01 3.12
C GLY A 32 -3.73 7.20 3.85
N VAL A 33 -2.65 6.98 4.60
CA VAL A 33 -1.93 8.03 5.32
C VAL A 33 -0.41 7.85 5.17
N TYR A 34 0.33 8.97 5.10
CA TYR A 34 1.78 8.96 5.20
C TYR A 34 2.21 9.08 6.65
N TRP A 35 3.21 8.29 7.07
CA TRP A 35 3.69 8.28 8.46
C TRP A 35 5.21 8.21 8.55
N GLY A 36 5.80 8.95 9.50
CA GLY A 36 7.24 8.95 9.75
C GLY A 36 8.03 10.03 9.03
N GLN A 37 7.39 11.15 8.71
CA GLN A 37 8.04 12.35 8.17
C GLN A 37 8.46 13.34 9.26
N LYS A 38 7.88 13.26 10.47
CA LYS A 38 8.23 14.13 11.60
C LYS A 38 8.51 13.31 12.86
N THR A 39 9.29 13.89 13.76
CA THR A 39 9.71 13.24 15.00
C THR A 39 8.62 13.20 16.08
N ASP A 40 7.53 13.96 15.91
CA ASP A 40 6.46 14.15 16.90
C ASP A 40 5.14 13.48 16.50
N GLU A 41 5.13 12.62 15.47
CA GLU A 41 3.91 11.97 14.97
C GLU A 41 3.38 10.87 15.93
N GLY A 42 4.23 10.35 16.81
CA GLY A 42 3.93 9.19 17.64
C GLY A 42 4.35 7.87 16.98
N SER A 43 3.95 6.75 17.58
CA SER A 43 4.33 5.43 17.07
C SER A 43 3.47 5.02 15.86
N LEU A 44 4.03 4.17 14.99
CA LEU A 44 3.27 3.58 13.88
C LEU A 44 2.17 2.65 14.44
N ALA A 45 2.45 1.96 15.55
CA ALA A 45 1.46 1.14 16.24
C ALA A 45 0.22 1.94 16.69
N ASP A 46 0.42 3.13 17.25
CA ASP A 46 -0.68 4.00 17.69
C ASP A 46 -1.52 4.48 16.51
N ALA A 47 -0.88 4.87 15.41
CA ALA A 47 -1.57 5.26 14.18
C ALA A 47 -2.48 4.15 13.67
N CYS A 48 -1.99 2.92 13.59
CA CYS A 48 -2.77 1.75 13.17
C CYS A 48 -3.85 1.36 14.18
N ALA A 49 -3.61 1.57 15.48
CA ALA A 49 -4.59 1.28 16.53
C ALA A 49 -5.82 2.21 16.50
N THR A 50 -5.73 3.36 15.82
CA THR A 50 -6.90 4.26 15.65
C THR A 50 -8.07 3.59 14.91
N GLY A 51 -7.78 2.60 14.06
CA GLY A 51 -8.78 1.99 13.18
C GLY A 51 -9.28 2.90 12.06
N ASN A 52 -8.61 4.03 11.82
CA ASN A 52 -9.00 4.99 10.78
C ASN A 52 -8.42 4.67 9.39
N TYR A 53 -7.30 3.95 9.33
CA TYR A 53 -6.51 3.78 8.11
C TYR A 53 -6.55 2.34 7.63
N GLU A 54 -6.64 2.17 6.31
CA GLU A 54 -6.47 0.87 5.66
C GLU A 54 -5.07 0.71 5.06
N TYR A 55 -4.44 1.83 4.71
CA TYR A 55 -3.09 1.89 4.15
C TYR A 55 -2.24 2.89 4.92
N VAL A 56 -1.00 2.51 5.22
CA VAL A 56 0.01 3.42 5.76
C VAL A 56 1.26 3.37 4.88
N ASN A 57 1.60 4.50 4.29
CA ASN A 57 2.83 4.71 3.52
C ASN A 57 3.91 5.25 4.46
N ILE A 58 4.88 4.42 4.82
CA ILE A 58 5.96 4.81 5.74
C ILE A 58 7.06 5.55 4.98
N ALA A 59 7.53 6.65 5.56
CA ALA A 59 8.66 7.45 5.06
C ALA A 59 9.97 7.20 5.86
N THR A 60 9.94 6.29 6.83
CA THR A 60 11.09 5.86 7.63
C THR A 60 10.92 4.41 8.11
N LEU A 61 11.93 3.86 8.77
CA LEU A 61 11.92 2.47 9.25
C LEU A 61 11.25 2.37 10.63
N PHE A 62 10.31 1.42 10.76
CA PHE A 62 9.58 1.14 11.98
C PHE A 62 9.64 -0.35 12.32
N ASN A 63 9.79 -0.69 13.59
CA ASN A 63 9.72 -2.08 14.06
C ASN A 63 8.26 -2.55 14.29
N GLU A 64 7.29 -1.64 14.21
CA GLU A 64 5.88 -1.87 14.57
C GLU A 64 5.01 -2.32 13.38
N ILE A 65 5.63 -2.67 12.25
CA ILE A 65 4.95 -3.04 11.01
C ILE A 65 4.00 -4.22 11.21
N GLN A 66 4.45 -5.27 11.91
CA GLN A 66 3.64 -6.45 12.16
C GLN A 66 2.38 -6.13 12.98
N SER A 67 2.48 -5.21 13.95
CA SER A 67 1.33 -4.75 14.75
C SER A 67 0.24 -4.11 13.88
N CYS A 68 0.62 -3.35 12.85
CA CYS A 68 -0.32 -2.81 11.86
C CYS A 68 -0.93 -3.91 10.98
N GLN A 69 -0.10 -4.82 10.47
CA GLN A 69 -0.53 -5.89 9.57
C GLN A 69 -1.48 -6.88 10.25
N GLU A 70 -1.26 -7.20 11.53
CA GLU A 70 -2.16 -8.02 12.35
C GLU A 70 -3.56 -7.40 12.51
N ARG A 71 -3.66 -6.08 12.37
CA ARG A 71 -4.93 -5.32 12.40
C ARG A 71 -5.57 -5.20 11.01
N GLY A 72 -4.94 -5.77 9.99
CA GLY A 72 -5.40 -5.70 8.60
C GLY A 72 -5.06 -4.38 7.92
N VAL A 73 -4.17 -3.56 8.48
CA VAL A 73 -3.64 -2.34 7.85
C VAL A 73 -2.47 -2.74 6.95
N LYS A 74 -2.52 -2.33 5.68
CA LYS A 74 -1.42 -2.55 4.74
C LYS A 74 -0.34 -1.49 4.94
N VAL A 75 0.89 -1.94 5.10
CA VAL A 75 2.04 -1.06 5.32
C VAL A 75 2.94 -1.08 4.09
N MET A 76 3.09 0.08 3.46
CA MET A 76 3.83 0.28 2.21
C MET A 76 5.08 1.13 2.49
N LEU A 77 6.22 0.82 1.88
CA LEU A 77 7.36 1.74 1.89
C LEU A 77 7.15 2.79 0.81
N SER A 78 7.18 4.08 1.17
CA SER A 78 7.18 5.15 0.18
C SER A 78 8.58 5.46 -0.30
N ILE A 79 8.78 5.49 -1.61
CA ILE A 79 10.01 5.93 -2.27
C ILE A 79 9.83 7.35 -2.83
N GLY A 80 10.91 8.11 -2.81
CA GLY A 80 10.93 9.50 -3.27
C GLY A 80 10.69 10.50 -2.14
N GLY A 81 9.62 11.29 -2.25
CA GLY A 81 9.34 12.44 -1.40
C GLY A 81 10.04 13.72 -1.89
N GLY A 82 10.26 14.68 -0.98
CA GLY A 82 11.00 15.89 -1.31
C GLY A 82 12.50 15.61 -1.44
N GLY A 83 13.14 16.13 -2.50
CA GLY A 83 14.59 15.99 -2.72
C GLY A 83 14.95 15.82 -4.19
N SER A 84 16.20 15.43 -4.45
CA SER A 84 16.71 15.12 -5.78
C SER A 84 17.20 13.67 -5.80
N TYR A 85 16.50 12.82 -6.54
CA TYR A 85 16.77 11.41 -6.75
C TYR A 85 16.27 11.03 -8.15
N GLY A 86 16.67 9.89 -8.68
CA GLY A 86 16.17 9.47 -9.97
C GLY A 86 16.78 8.16 -10.40
N LEU A 87 16.15 7.55 -11.39
CA LEU A 87 16.67 6.37 -12.09
C LEU A 87 17.31 6.83 -13.39
N SER A 88 18.49 6.28 -13.67
CA SER A 88 19.36 6.71 -14.78
C SER A 88 19.36 5.75 -15.98
N SER A 89 18.88 4.52 -15.78
CA SER A 89 18.80 3.49 -16.81
C SER A 89 17.84 2.37 -16.40
N THR A 90 17.50 1.49 -17.34
CA THR A 90 16.77 0.24 -17.06
C THR A 90 17.50 -0.65 -16.04
N GLU A 91 18.85 -0.73 -16.10
CA GLU A 91 19.62 -1.55 -15.15
C GLU A 91 19.57 -0.95 -13.74
N ASP A 92 19.64 0.37 -13.62
CA ASP A 92 19.48 1.08 -12.35
C ASP A 92 18.08 0.85 -11.75
N ALA A 93 17.02 0.93 -12.58
CA ALA A 93 15.66 0.60 -12.16
C ALA A 93 15.54 -0.86 -11.67
N LYS A 94 16.20 -1.80 -12.36
CA LYS A 94 16.24 -3.21 -11.97
C LYS A 94 17.01 -3.44 -10.67
N ASP A 95 18.14 -2.77 -10.49
CA ASP A 95 18.94 -2.86 -9.27
C ASP A 95 18.17 -2.32 -8.06
N VAL A 96 17.48 -1.19 -8.23
CA VAL A 96 16.57 -0.64 -7.20
C VAL A 96 15.41 -1.62 -6.94
N ALA A 97 14.78 -2.18 -7.98
CA ALA A 97 13.72 -3.19 -7.82
C ALA A 97 14.21 -4.40 -7.03
N SER A 98 15.39 -4.92 -7.36
CA SER A 98 16.01 -6.07 -6.68
C SER A 98 16.32 -5.73 -5.22
N TYR A 99 16.88 -4.55 -4.95
CA TYR A 99 17.13 -4.06 -3.60
C TYR A 99 15.84 -4.01 -2.78
N LEU A 100 14.78 -3.38 -3.31
CA LEU A 100 13.49 -3.28 -2.63
C LEU A 100 12.87 -4.67 -2.38
N TRP A 101 12.90 -5.54 -3.38
CA TRP A 101 12.34 -6.89 -3.31
C TRP A 101 12.98 -7.72 -2.18
N HIS A 102 14.33 -7.73 -2.12
CA HIS A 102 15.06 -8.56 -1.16
C HIS A 102 15.22 -7.94 0.22
N SER A 103 15.20 -6.61 0.34
CA SER A 103 15.40 -5.92 1.62
C SER A 103 14.10 -5.70 2.39
N PHE A 104 12.97 -5.53 1.70
CA PHE A 104 11.72 -5.09 2.32
C PHE A 104 10.48 -5.93 1.96
N LEU A 105 10.50 -6.64 0.82
CA LEU A 105 9.36 -7.44 0.35
C LEU A 105 9.64 -8.94 0.56
N GLY A 106 9.06 -9.79 -0.30
CA GLY A 106 9.08 -11.25 -0.17
C GLY A 106 10.37 -11.93 -0.60
N GLY A 107 11.32 -11.20 -1.19
CA GLY A 107 12.60 -11.76 -1.62
C GLY A 107 13.58 -11.96 -0.48
N SER A 108 14.56 -12.84 -0.70
CA SER A 108 15.75 -12.95 0.15
C SER A 108 16.98 -13.23 -0.69
N ALA A 109 18.08 -12.53 -0.42
CA ALA A 109 19.37 -12.81 -1.02
C ALA A 109 20.49 -12.32 -0.09
N ALA A 110 21.53 -13.13 0.09
CA ALA A 110 22.58 -12.93 1.10
C ALA A 110 23.32 -11.58 1.00
N ARG A 111 23.31 -10.94 -0.18
CA ARG A 111 23.94 -9.63 -0.40
C ARG A 111 23.14 -8.44 0.14
N TYR A 112 21.86 -8.64 0.48
CA TYR A 112 20.99 -7.58 0.97
C TYR A 112 20.71 -7.78 2.46
N SER A 113 20.90 -6.71 3.24
CA SER A 113 20.40 -6.66 4.60
C SER A 113 18.90 -6.41 4.58
N ARG A 114 18.19 -6.84 5.64
CA ARG A 114 16.78 -6.50 5.87
C ARG A 114 16.70 -5.48 7.01
N PRO A 115 16.59 -4.17 6.71
CA PRO A 115 16.62 -3.14 7.75
C PRO A 115 15.45 -3.22 8.74
N LEU A 116 14.35 -3.86 8.32
CA LEU A 116 13.15 -4.09 9.13
C LEU A 116 13.13 -5.49 9.77
N GLY A 117 14.27 -6.18 9.80
CA GLY A 117 14.37 -7.58 10.22
C GLY A 117 13.50 -8.49 9.35
N ASP A 118 12.73 -9.36 10.00
CA ASP A 118 11.87 -10.35 9.32
C ASP A 118 10.56 -9.76 8.80
N ALA A 119 10.31 -8.46 8.99
CA ALA A 119 9.10 -7.83 8.47
C ALA A 119 9.09 -7.84 6.93
N VAL A 120 7.94 -8.17 6.35
CA VAL A 120 7.67 -8.15 4.90
C VAL A 120 6.54 -7.15 4.65
N LEU A 121 6.86 -6.05 3.96
CA LEU A 121 5.90 -5.00 3.65
C LEU A 121 4.84 -5.47 2.65
N ASP A 122 3.71 -4.76 2.63
CA ASP A 122 2.59 -5.00 1.71
C ASP A 122 2.86 -4.45 0.31
N GLY A 123 3.84 -3.55 0.17
CA GLY A 123 4.25 -3.05 -1.12
C GLY A 123 5.04 -1.75 -1.10
N ILE A 124 5.12 -1.12 -2.28
CA ILE A 124 5.89 0.10 -2.53
C ILE A 124 4.97 1.21 -3.03
N ASP A 125 5.08 2.38 -2.42
CA ASP A 125 4.40 3.61 -2.82
C ASP A 125 5.37 4.54 -3.56
N PHE A 126 4.98 5.00 -4.75
CA PHE A 126 5.78 5.87 -5.60
C PHE A 126 5.33 7.32 -5.37
N ASN A 127 6.02 8.03 -4.49
CA ASN A 127 5.82 9.45 -4.23
C ASN A 127 6.92 10.27 -4.91
N ILE A 128 6.94 10.23 -6.25
CA ILE A 128 7.99 10.84 -7.06
C ILE A 128 7.65 12.31 -7.33
N ALA A 129 8.54 13.21 -6.89
CA ALA A 129 8.34 14.65 -6.95
C ALA A 129 9.61 15.45 -7.32
N GLY A 130 10.67 14.78 -7.77
CA GLY A 130 11.94 15.43 -8.09
C GLY A 130 12.92 14.55 -8.87
N GLY A 131 13.90 15.21 -9.48
CA GLY A 131 15.00 14.61 -10.24
C GLY A 131 14.59 14.10 -11.63
N SER A 132 14.49 12.78 -11.82
CA SER A 132 14.20 12.16 -13.12
C SER A 132 12.72 11.80 -13.29
N THR A 133 12.22 11.78 -14.52
CA THR A 133 10.89 11.24 -14.88
C THR A 133 10.96 9.84 -15.51
N GLU A 134 12.18 9.32 -15.70
CA GLU A 134 12.45 8.12 -16.47
C GLU A 134 12.48 6.85 -15.61
N HIS A 135 12.20 5.70 -16.24
CA HIS A 135 12.38 4.35 -15.71
C HIS A 135 11.53 3.92 -14.50
N TYR A 136 10.61 4.76 -14.01
CA TYR A 136 9.67 4.36 -12.94
C TYR A 136 8.62 3.34 -13.41
N ASP A 137 8.29 3.34 -14.70
CA ASP A 137 7.50 2.30 -15.35
C ASP A 137 8.21 0.94 -15.34
N GLU A 138 9.50 0.93 -15.66
CA GLU A 138 10.34 -0.28 -15.60
C GLU A 138 10.53 -0.78 -14.17
N LEU A 139 10.75 0.13 -13.21
CA LEU A 139 10.81 -0.22 -11.77
C LEU A 139 9.51 -0.92 -11.32
N ALA A 140 8.34 -0.38 -11.69
CA ALA A 140 7.05 -0.98 -11.38
C ALA A 140 6.91 -2.38 -12.01
N ALA A 141 7.32 -2.53 -13.28
CA ALA A 141 7.29 -3.80 -13.99
C ALA A 141 8.19 -4.87 -13.33
N PHE A 142 9.42 -4.51 -12.94
CA PHE A 142 10.33 -5.43 -12.26
C PHE A 142 9.79 -5.88 -10.90
N LEU A 143 9.22 -4.95 -10.11
CA LEU A 143 8.62 -5.30 -8.81
C LEU A 143 7.45 -6.29 -8.95
N LYS A 144 6.57 -6.10 -9.94
CA LYS A 144 5.48 -7.04 -10.22
C LYS A 144 6.00 -8.38 -10.72
N ALA A 145 6.97 -8.38 -11.63
CA ALA A 145 7.58 -9.62 -12.13
C ALA A 145 8.22 -10.45 -11.02
N TYR A 146 8.93 -9.84 -10.05
CA TYR A 146 9.48 -10.56 -8.91
C TYR A 146 8.38 -11.17 -8.03
N ASN A 147 7.28 -10.45 -7.80
CA ASN A 147 6.17 -10.96 -7.00
C ASN A 147 5.46 -12.16 -7.66
N GLU A 148 5.37 -12.17 -8.99
CA GLU A 148 4.77 -13.28 -9.75
C GLU A 148 5.66 -14.52 -9.80
N GLN A 149 6.97 -14.34 -9.87
CA GLN A 149 7.93 -15.46 -9.99
C GLN A 149 8.04 -16.28 -8.70
N GLU A 150 7.85 -15.65 -7.54
CA GLU A 150 8.01 -16.29 -6.23
C GLU A 150 6.65 -16.79 -5.71
N ALA A 151 6.18 -17.90 -6.28
CA ALA A 151 4.90 -18.52 -5.94
C ALA A 151 4.78 -18.80 -4.43
N GLY A 152 3.66 -18.39 -3.83
CA GLY A 152 3.40 -18.55 -2.39
C GLY A 152 3.90 -17.38 -1.53
N THR A 153 4.53 -16.37 -2.12
CA THR A 153 4.83 -15.11 -1.42
C THR A 153 3.59 -14.22 -1.30
N LYS A 154 3.63 -13.32 -0.31
CA LYS A 154 2.61 -12.30 -0.09
C LYS A 154 2.43 -11.44 -1.35
N LYS A 155 1.19 -11.19 -1.77
CA LYS A 155 0.90 -10.28 -2.89
C LYS A 155 1.44 -8.89 -2.57
N VAL A 156 2.16 -8.31 -3.51
CA VAL A 156 2.72 -6.95 -3.42
C VAL A 156 1.82 -5.96 -4.14
N HIS A 157 1.45 -4.92 -3.42
CA HIS A 157 0.76 -3.77 -3.97
C HIS A 157 1.76 -2.73 -4.49
N LEU A 158 1.38 -2.02 -5.54
CA LEU A 158 2.04 -0.79 -5.93
C LEU A 158 1.05 0.36 -5.79
N SER A 159 1.50 1.46 -5.19
CA SER A 159 0.73 2.70 -5.21
C SER A 159 1.54 3.86 -5.74
N ALA A 160 0.85 4.91 -6.16
CA ALA A 160 1.44 6.13 -6.69
C ALA A 160 0.78 7.35 -6.07
N ALA A 161 1.56 8.40 -5.83
CA ALA A 161 1.06 9.69 -5.37
C ALA A 161 1.39 10.79 -6.39
N PRO A 162 0.73 10.80 -7.57
CA PRO A 162 0.90 11.88 -8.54
C PRO A 162 0.38 13.20 -8.00
N GLN A 163 0.88 14.31 -8.56
CA GLN A 163 0.23 15.61 -8.40
C GLN A 163 -1.12 15.64 -9.14
N CYS A 164 -1.94 16.64 -8.84
CA CYS A 164 -3.24 16.78 -9.50
C CYS A 164 -3.22 17.17 -10.99
N PRO A 165 -2.20 17.86 -11.56
CA PRO A 165 -2.18 18.13 -13.00
C PRO A 165 -2.14 16.82 -13.79
N PHE A 166 -2.98 16.71 -14.84
CA PHE A 166 -3.08 15.51 -15.65
C PHE A 166 -2.67 15.76 -17.10
N PRO A 167 -1.79 14.93 -17.71
CA PRO A 167 -1.06 13.83 -17.07
C PRO A 167 -0.03 14.34 -16.05
N ASP A 168 0.23 13.54 -15.01
CA ASP A 168 1.24 13.89 -14.01
C ASP A 168 2.64 13.88 -14.65
N TYR A 169 3.43 14.91 -14.34
CA TYR A 169 4.76 15.10 -14.93
C TYR A 169 5.76 14.01 -14.53
N TRP A 170 5.69 13.52 -13.28
CA TRP A 170 6.68 12.59 -12.73
C TRP A 170 6.32 11.12 -12.99
N LEU A 171 5.04 10.79 -12.84
CA LEU A 171 4.54 9.42 -12.80
C LEU A 171 3.65 9.08 -14.00
N GLY A 172 3.42 10.02 -14.93
CA GLY A 172 2.56 9.79 -16.10
C GLY A 172 2.98 8.60 -16.96
N ASN A 173 4.27 8.30 -17.07
CA ASN A 173 4.76 7.10 -17.75
C ASN A 173 4.45 5.83 -16.96
N ALA A 174 4.81 5.81 -15.67
CA ALA A 174 4.57 4.67 -14.79
C ALA A 174 3.07 4.34 -14.66
N LEU A 175 2.21 5.34 -14.50
CA LEU A 175 0.76 5.14 -14.35
C LEU A 175 0.10 4.54 -15.59
N ARG A 176 0.66 4.74 -16.80
CA ARG A 176 0.14 4.14 -18.04
C ARG A 176 0.39 2.63 -18.16
N THR A 177 1.20 2.06 -17.28
CA THR A 177 1.49 0.61 -17.29
C THR A 177 0.35 -0.25 -16.76
N ASP A 178 -0.65 0.35 -16.07
CA ASP A 178 -1.75 -0.34 -15.39
C ASP A 178 -1.29 -1.30 -14.26
N LEU A 179 -0.09 -1.07 -13.71
CA LEU A 179 0.49 -1.91 -12.65
C LEU A 179 0.18 -1.42 -11.23
N PHE A 180 -0.39 -0.23 -11.08
CA PHE A 180 -0.63 0.41 -9.79
C PHE A 180 -2.01 0.04 -9.24
N ASP A 181 -2.04 -0.55 -8.04
CA ASP A 181 -3.27 -0.94 -7.34
C ASP A 181 -4.01 0.27 -6.75
N PHE A 182 -3.27 1.31 -6.33
CA PHE A 182 -3.83 2.51 -5.68
C PHE A 182 -3.16 3.79 -6.19
N VAL A 183 -3.94 4.86 -6.35
CA VAL A 183 -3.44 6.16 -6.79
C VAL A 183 -3.98 7.25 -5.86
N TRP A 184 -3.08 7.89 -5.12
CA TRP A 184 -3.36 8.94 -4.13
C TRP A 184 -3.08 10.32 -4.75
N VAL A 185 -3.99 10.82 -5.60
CA VAL A 185 -3.78 12.12 -6.27
C VAL A 185 -3.67 13.26 -5.25
N GLN A 186 -2.57 14.02 -5.32
CA GLN A 186 -2.30 15.14 -4.43
C GLN A 186 -3.08 16.39 -4.86
N PHE A 187 -4.31 16.53 -4.38
CA PHE A 187 -5.18 17.69 -4.66
C PHE A 187 -4.86 18.92 -3.78
N PHE A 188 -3.59 19.23 -3.61
CA PHE A 188 -3.08 20.38 -2.88
C PHE A 188 -1.82 20.92 -3.55
N ASN A 189 -1.37 22.11 -3.16
CA ASN A 189 -0.16 22.77 -3.67
C ASN A 189 -0.10 22.99 -5.21
N ASN A 190 -1.23 22.89 -5.91
CA ASN A 190 -1.34 23.18 -7.35
C ASN A 190 -2.61 23.99 -7.64
N PRO A 191 -2.52 25.32 -7.88
CA PRO A 191 -3.69 26.18 -8.05
C PRO A 191 -4.61 25.82 -9.24
N SER A 192 -4.09 25.11 -10.23
CA SER A 192 -4.86 24.69 -11.40
C SER A 192 -5.84 23.54 -11.11
N CYS A 193 -5.66 22.79 -10.02
CA CYS A 193 -6.41 21.57 -9.76
C CYS A 193 -6.54 21.18 -8.27
N HIS A 194 -6.09 21.99 -7.32
CA HIS A 194 -6.31 21.73 -5.89
C HIS A 194 -7.78 21.89 -5.49
N PHE A 195 -8.21 21.19 -4.44
CA PHE A 195 -9.51 21.45 -3.82
C PHE A 195 -9.42 22.72 -2.95
N SER A 196 -10.40 23.63 -3.11
CA SER A 196 -10.56 24.87 -2.34
C SER A 196 -11.81 24.81 -1.47
#